data_AF-A0A7X9J848-F1
#
_entry.id   AF-A0A7X9J848-F1
#
_cell.length_a   1.000
_cell.length_b   1.000
_cell.length_c   1.000
_cell.angle_alpha   90.00
_cell.angle_beta   90.00
_cell.angle_gamma   90.00
#
_symmetry.space_group_name_H-M   'P 1'
#
loop_
_entity.id
_entity.type
_entity.pdbx_description
1 polymer ?
#
loop_
_entity_poly.entity_id
_entity_poly.type
_entity_poly.pdbx_seq_one_letter_code
_entity_poly.pdbx_strand_id
1 'polypeptide(L)' 'MKSIKILGGGCANCKRLEQIARQVAAEKGIEAEFEDVKDFAEIMKYGVM' A
#
# COMPACT_ATOMS: atom_id res chain seq x y z
N MET A 1 6.40 -10.30 -10.38
CA MET A 1 6.33 -9.43 -9.20
C MET A 1 5.29 -8.36 -9.41
N LYS A 2 4.35 -8.20 -8.46
CA LYS A 2 3.36 -7.11 -8.48
C LYS A 2 3.83 -6.01 -7.52
N SER A 3 3.89 -4.75 -7.96
CA SER A 3 4.17 -3.62 -7.06
C SER A 3 2.84 -3.11 -6.50
N ILE A 4 2.67 -3.17 -5.19
CA ILE A 4 1.49 -2.68 -4.47
C ILE A 4 1.92 -1.45 -3.67
N LYS A 5 1.49 -0.28 -4.13
CA LYS A 5 1.73 0.98 -3.43
C LYS A 5 0.52 1.35 -2.58
N ILE A 6 0.77 1.63 -1.31
CA ILE A 6 -0.23 2.07 -0.36
C ILE A 6 -0.12 3.58 -0.28
N LEU A 7 -1.08 4.25 -0.91
CA LEU A 7 -1.15 5.71 -0.95
C LEU A 7 -1.96 6.17 0.25
N GLY A 8 -1.29 6.51 1.35
CA GLY A 8 -1.97 6.90 2.57
C GLY A 8 -1.07 7.69 3.49
N GLY A 9 -1.56 8.81 4.02
CA GLY A 9 -0.81 9.71 4.91
C GLY A 9 -0.43 9.14 6.29
N GLY A 10 -0.36 7.81 6.45
CA GLY A 10 0.12 7.14 7.66
C GLY A 10 -0.90 7.02 8.79
N CYS A 11 -2.20 7.22 8.53
CA CYS A 11 -3.24 7.05 9.54
C CYS A 11 -3.38 5.56 9.95
N ALA A 12 -4.05 5.30 11.08
CA ALA A 12 -4.21 3.95 11.61
C ALA A 12 -4.87 2.97 10.62
N ASN A 13 -5.77 3.47 9.77
CA ASN A 13 -6.44 2.68 8.74
C ASN A 13 -5.49 2.25 7.61
N CYS A 14 -4.58 3.15 7.18
CA CYS A 14 -3.56 2.83 6.16
C CYS A 14 -2.63 1.71 6.64
N LYS A 15 -2.17 1.78 7.89
CA LYS A 15 -1.33 0.73 8.50
C LYS A 15 -2.07 -0.60 8.59
N ARG A 16 -3.35 -0.58 8.97
CA ARG A 16 -4.17 -1.78 9.03
C ARG A 16 -4.37 -2.40 7.65
N LEU A 17 -4.60 -1.58 6.62
CA LEU A 17 -4.73 -2.03 5.24
C LEU A 17 -3.46 -2.71 4.76
N GLU A 18 -2.29 -2.12 5.03
CA GLU A 18 -1.00 -2.71 4.70
C GLU A 18 -0.81 -4.10 5.31
N GLN A 19 -1.08 -4.24 6.61
CA GLN A 19 -0.93 -5.53 7.29
C GLN A 19 -1.83 -6.60 6.67
N ILE A 20 -3.10 -6.27 6.43
CA ILE A 20 -4.07 -7.19 5.81
C ILE A 20 -3.62 -7.55 4.39
N ALA A 21 -3.20 -6.57 3.58
CA ALA A 21 -2.79 -6.79 2.21
C ALA A 21 -1.54 -7.68 2.11
N ARG A 22 -0.55 -7.47 2.98
CA ARG A 22 0.64 -8.33 3.10
C ARG A 22 0.27 -9.76 3.52
N GLN A 23 -0.61 -9.89 4.51
CA GLN A 23 -1.06 -11.19 4.97
C GLN A 23 -1.78 -11.97 3.86
N VAL A 24 -2.73 -11.33 3.17
CA VAL A 24 -3.47 -11.97 2.07
C VAL A 24 -2.56 -12.29 0.88
N ALA A 25 -1.59 -11.44 0.58
CA ALA A 25 -0.60 -11.71 -0.47
C ALA A 25 0.23 -12.95 -0.14
N ALA A 26 0.69 -13.08 1.11
CA ALA A 26 1.39 -14.27 1.57
C ALA A 26 0.51 -15.53 1.54
N GLU A 27 -0.74 -15.45 2.02
CA GLU A 27 -1.69 -16.56 2.00
C GLU A 27 -2.02 -17.04 0.57
N LYS A 28 -2.06 -16.12 -0.40
CA LYS A 28 -2.32 -16.44 -1.81
C LYS A 28 -1.07 -16.78 -2.62
N GLY A 29 0.12 -16.77 -2.00
CA GLY A 29 1.39 -17.00 -2.70
C GLY A 29 1.69 -15.94 -3.77
N ILE A 30 1.19 -14.71 -3.56
CA ILE A 30 1.41 -13.58 -4.47
C ILE A 30 2.69 -12.86 -4.02
N GLU A 31 3.74 -12.97 -4.82
CA GLU A 31 4.94 -12.15 -4.65
C GLU A 31 4.65 -10.70 -5.06
N ALA A 32 4.41 -9.88 -4.04
CA ALA A 32 4.19 -8.45 -4.19
C ALA A 32 5.14 -7.62 -3.32
N GLU A 33 5.67 -6.54 -3.89
CA GLU A 33 6.42 -5.52 -3.16
C GLU A 33 5.47 -4.45 -2.64
N PHE A 34 5.53 -4.20 -1.34
CA PHE A 34 4.68 -3.21 -0.67
C PHE A 34 5.46 -1.94 -0.39
N GLU A 35 5.03 -0.82 -0.99
CA GLU A 35 5.61 0.51 -0.78
C GLU A 35 4.56 1.43 -0.12
N ASP A 36 4.88 1.97 1.05
CA ASP A 36 4.01 2.89 1.77
C ASP A 36 4.37 4.34 1.41
N VAL A 37 3.54 4.96 0.57
CA VAL A 37 3.69 6.34 0.11
C VAL A 37 2.92 7.24 1.08
N LYS A 38 3.65 7.84 2.02
CA LYS A 38 3.10 8.72 3.06
C LYS A 38 3.03 10.18 2.64
N ASP A 39 3.73 10.54 1.58
CA ASP A 39 3.82 11.91 1.11
C ASP A 39 2.59 12.25 0.27
N PHE A 40 1.76 13.17 0.76
CA PHE A 40 0.59 13.65 0.04
C PHE A 40 0.92 14.24 -1.34
N ALA A 41 2.09 14.88 -1.49
CA ALA A 41 2.53 15.40 -2.78
C ALA A 41 2.84 14.27 -3.77
N GLU A 42 3.40 13.15 -3.31
CA GLU A 42 3.59 11.95 -4.12
C GLU A 42 2.24 11.33 -4.50
N ILE A 43 1.31 11.18 -3.55
CA ILE A 43 -0.02 10.62 -3.79
C ILE A 43 -0.76 11.38 -4.89
N MET A 44 -0.74 12.72 -4.85
CA MET A 44 -1.39 13.55 -5.86
C MET A 44 -0.82 13.33 -7.28
N LYS A 45 0.47 12.98 -7.42
CA LYS A 45 1.06 12.67 -8.74
C LYS A 45 0.46 11.42 -9.38
N TYR A 46 -0.08 10.50 -8.59
CA TYR A 46 -0.75 9.31 -9.10
C TYR A 46 -2.17 9.58 -9.61
N GLY A 47 -2.70 10.81 -9.43
CA GLY A 47 -4.03 11.19 -9.92
C GLY A 47 -5.19 10.48 -9.22
N VAL A 48 -4.95 9.93 -8.02
CA VAL A 48 -5.94 9.23 -7.21
C VAL A 48 -6.44 10.21 -6.15
N MET A 49 -7.64 10.77 -6.37
CA MET A 49 -8.36 11.60 -5.40
C MET A 49 -9.85 11.31 -5.48
#